data_AF-R6YZ61-F1
#
_entry.id   AF-R6YZ61-F1
#
_cell.length_a   1.000
_cell.length_b   1.000
_cell.length_c   1.000
_cell.angle_alpha   90.00
_cell.angle_beta   90.00
_cell.angle_gamma   90.00
#
_symmetry.space_group_name_H-M   'P 1'
#
loop_
_entity.id
_entity.type
_entity.pdbx_description
1 polymer ?
#
loop_
_entity_poly.entity_id
_entity_poly.type
_entity_poly.pdbx_seq_one_letter_code
_entity_poly.pdbx_strand_id
1 'polypeptide(L)'
;MDDYLLCHAAFVIPVAFACYKTNGNLNKIKRNNAYLNKIIDANIEAYRIISNAGHEILPDDDKDFESKKYRKTCFKIFKLMCGTSLGKICASDHAINATDEMSALNEDF
;
A
#
# COMPACT_ATOMS: atom_id res chain seq x y z
N MET A 1 -7.73 10.30 -13.34
CA MET A 1 -7.81 10.55 -11.88
C MET A 1 -8.23 9.26 -11.21
N ASP A 2 -9.26 8.63 -11.73
CA ASP A 2 -9.83 7.35 -11.28
C ASP A 2 -8.80 6.22 -11.23
N ASP A 3 -8.03 5.99 -12.30
CA ASP A 3 -7.00 4.93 -12.35
C ASP A 3 -5.91 5.12 -11.27
N TYR A 4 -5.50 6.36 -11.04
CA TYR A 4 -4.55 6.69 -9.97
C TYR A 4 -5.17 6.42 -8.59
N LEU A 5 -6.42 6.83 -8.35
CA LEU A 5 -7.10 6.60 -7.08
C LEU A 5 -7.27 5.10 -6.79
N LEU A 6 -7.60 4.30 -7.80
CA LEU A 6 -7.66 2.84 -7.68
C LEU A 6 -6.30 2.25 -7.32
N CYS A 7 -5.23 2.65 -8.01
CA CYS A 7 -3.87 2.18 -7.70
C CYS A 7 -3.42 2.64 -6.30
N HIS A 8 -3.73 3.88 -5.94
CA HIS A 8 -3.46 4.43 -4.61
C HIS A 8 -4.16 3.61 -3.53
N ALA A 9 -5.47 3.35 -3.66
CA ALA A 9 -6.24 2.49 -2.77
C ALA A 9 -5.62 1.10 -2.63
N ALA A 10 -5.27 0.48 -3.75
CA ALA A 10 -4.63 -0.84 -3.79
C ALA A 10 -3.27 -0.89 -3.06
N PHE A 11 -2.56 0.23 -2.94
CA PHE A 11 -1.33 0.31 -2.16
C PHE A 11 -1.58 0.62 -0.67
N VAL A 12 -2.45 1.59 -0.36
CA VAL A 12 -2.60 2.11 1.02
C VAL A 12 -3.50 1.25 1.90
N ILE A 13 -4.50 0.58 1.34
CA ILE A 13 -5.44 -0.25 2.11
C ILE A 13 -4.69 -1.38 2.86
N PRO A 14 -3.79 -2.18 2.23
CA PRO A 14 -2.99 -3.16 2.95
C PRO A 14 -2.18 -2.59 4.13
N VAL A 15 -1.69 -1.35 4.01
CA VAL A 15 -0.97 -0.65 5.08
C VAL A 15 -1.92 -0.23 6.21
N ALA A 16 -3.12 0.25 5.89
CA ALA A 16 -4.16 0.55 6.88
C ALA A 16 -4.54 -0.70 7.70
N PHE A 17 -4.71 -1.85 7.05
CA PHE A 17 -4.95 -3.13 7.74
C PHE A 17 -3.78 -3.53 8.67
N ALA A 18 -2.53 -3.25 8.28
CA ALA A 18 -1.39 -3.44 9.17
C ALA A 18 -1.45 -2.50 10.40
N CYS A 19 -1.92 -1.27 10.23
CA CYS A 19 -2.17 -0.36 11.35
C CYS A 19 -3.26 -0.91 12.29
N TYR A 20 -4.40 -1.37 11.77
CA TYR A 20 -5.45 -1.99 12.60
C TYR A 20 -4.93 -3.22 13.37
N LYS A 21 -4.23 -4.13 12.69
CA LYS A 21 -3.63 -5.33 13.30
C LYS A 21 -2.69 -4.99 14.46
N THR A 22 -2.01 -3.85 14.39
CA THR A 22 -0.96 -3.49 15.33
C THR A 22 -1.37 -2.44 16.36
N ASN A 23 -2.62 -1.97 16.31
CA ASN A 23 -3.08 -0.80 17.05
C ASN A 23 -2.18 0.42 16.78
N GLY A 24 -1.91 0.68 15.50
CA GLY A 24 -1.05 1.77 15.00
C GLY A 24 0.46 1.58 15.24
N ASN A 25 0.89 0.50 15.89
CA ASN A 25 2.31 0.24 16.20
C ASN A 25 2.94 -0.78 15.24
N LEU A 26 3.29 -0.33 14.03
CA LEU A 26 3.89 -1.18 12.98
C LEU A 26 5.20 -1.88 13.40
N ASN A 27 5.89 -1.40 14.45
CA ASN A 27 7.05 -2.12 15.02
C ASN A 27 6.74 -3.55 15.46
N LYS A 28 5.48 -3.85 15.79
CA LYS A 28 5.03 -5.21 16.17
C LYS A 28 5.19 -6.23 15.05
N ILE A 29 5.18 -5.81 13.78
CA ILE A 29 5.31 -6.70 12.61
C ILE A 29 6.69 -6.63 11.96
N LYS A 30 7.63 -5.85 12.50
CA LYS A 30 8.95 -5.61 11.89
C LYS A 30 9.77 -6.86 11.59
N ARG A 31 9.60 -7.94 12.36
CA ARG A 31 10.28 -9.23 12.14
C ARG A 31 9.39 -10.29 11.48
N ASN A 32 8.12 -9.97 11.22
CA ASN A 32 7.18 -10.89 10.62
C ASN A 32 7.25 -10.83 9.09
N ASN A 33 8.29 -11.42 8.52
CA ASN A 33 8.51 -11.42 7.07
C ASN A 33 7.34 -12.06 6.30
N ALA A 34 6.66 -13.06 6.87
CA ALA A 34 5.50 -13.68 6.25
C ALA A 34 4.35 -12.67 6.11
N TYR A 35 4.08 -11.88 7.16
CA TYR A 35 3.04 -10.84 7.10
C TYR A 35 3.42 -9.70 6.16
N LEU A 36 4.69 -9.27 6.14
CA LEU A 36 5.15 -8.26 5.17
C LEU A 36 4.97 -8.71 3.73
N ASN A 37 5.24 -9.99 3.43
CA ASN A 37 4.97 -10.54 2.10
C ASN A 37 3.47 -10.58 1.80
N LYS A 38 2.61 -10.91 2.77
CA LYS A 38 1.14 -10.87 2.58
C LYS A 38 0.60 -9.48 2.21
N ILE A 39 1.15 -8.41 2.79
CA ILE A 39 0.79 -7.03 2.42
C ILE A 39 1.15 -6.77 0.95
N ILE A 40 2.33 -7.20 0.51
CA ILE A 40 2.79 -7.06 -0.88
C ILE A 40 1.95 -7.91 -1.83
N ASP A 41 1.61 -9.14 -1.43
CA ASP A 41 0.75 -10.03 -2.22
C ASP A 41 -0.65 -9.43 -2.42
N ALA A 42 -1.21 -8.80 -1.38
CA ALA A 42 -2.50 -8.11 -1.48
C ALA A 42 -2.45 -6.92 -2.45
N ASN A 43 -1.37 -6.12 -2.41
CA ASN A 43 -1.18 -5.02 -3.34
C ASN A 43 -1.01 -5.50 -4.79
N ILE A 44 -0.17 -6.51 -5.05
CA ILE A 44 0.00 -7.09 -6.39
C ILE A 44 -1.32 -7.64 -6.92
N GLU A 45 -2.09 -8.35 -6.08
CA GLU A 45 -3.37 -8.90 -6.49
C GLU A 45 -4.39 -7.79 -6.81
N ALA A 46 -4.42 -6.72 -6.02
CA ALA A 46 -5.27 -5.57 -6.31
C ALA A 46 -4.87 -4.89 -7.62
N TYR A 47 -3.58 -4.73 -7.92
CA TYR A 47 -3.12 -4.20 -9.21
C TYR A 47 -3.48 -5.12 -10.38
N ARG A 48 -3.45 -6.45 -10.21
CA ARG A 48 -3.99 -7.38 -11.24
C ARG A 48 -5.46 -7.14 -11.51
N ILE A 49 -6.26 -6.98 -10.46
CA ILE A 49 -7.70 -6.75 -10.60
C ILE A 49 -7.96 -5.45 -11.35
N ILE A 50 -7.26 -4.37 -10.98
CA ILE A 50 -7.33 -3.06 -11.63
C ILE A 50 -6.94 -3.16 -13.11
N SER A 51 -5.80 -3.78 -13.42
CA SER A 51 -5.34 -3.96 -14.80
C SER A 51 -6.29 -4.82 -15.63
N ASN A 52 -6.80 -5.93 -15.07
CA ASN A 52 -7.74 -6.82 -15.75
C ASN A 52 -9.10 -6.15 -16.01
N ALA A 53 -9.48 -5.16 -15.20
CA ALA A 53 -10.66 -4.33 -15.41
C ALA A 53 -10.45 -3.25 -16.50
N GLY A 54 -9.25 -3.15 -17.08
CA GLY A 54 -8.95 -2.22 -18.18
C GLY A 54 -8.41 -0.86 -17.73
N HIS A 55 -8.11 -0.69 -16.44
CA HIS A 55 -7.50 0.53 -15.92
C HIS A 55 -5.98 0.53 -16.13
N GLU A 56 -5.42 1.72 -16.33
CA GLU A 56 -3.98 1.92 -16.38
C GLU A 56 -3.36 1.81 -14.97
N ILE A 57 -2.25 1.10 -14.86
CA ILE A 57 -1.47 1.07 -13.62
C ILE A 57 -0.62 2.34 -13.54
N LEU A 58 -0.87 3.13 -12.49
CA LEU A 58 -0.19 4.39 -12.22
C LEU A 58 0.39 4.40 -10.79
N PRO A 59 1.51 5.09 -10.57
CA PRO A 59 2.33 5.79 -11.57
C PRO A 59 3.09 4.82 -12.50
N ASP A 60 3.76 5.35 -13.54
CA ASP A 60 4.51 4.52 -14.51
C ASP A 60 5.52 3.56 -13.86
N ASP A 61 6.13 3.96 -12.73
CA ASP A 61 7.07 3.15 -11.96
C ASP A 61 6.44 1.86 -11.41
N ASP A 62 5.12 1.82 -11.27
CA ASP A 62 4.35 0.69 -10.77
C ASP A 62 3.89 -0.25 -11.89
N LYS A 63 4.10 0.08 -13.18
CA LYS A 63 3.68 -0.78 -14.30
C LYS A 63 4.33 -2.16 -14.29
N ASP A 64 5.50 -2.30 -13.67
CA ASP A 64 6.23 -3.58 -13.51
C ASP A 64 5.98 -4.22 -12.13
N PHE A 65 4.76 -4.09 -11.60
CA PHE A 65 4.37 -4.52 -10.25
C PHE A 65 4.52 -6.03 -9.99
N GLU A 66 4.49 -6.85 -11.03
CA GLU A 66 4.71 -8.31 -10.90
C GLU A 66 6.20 -8.68 -10.80
N SER A 67 7.11 -7.73 -11.03
CA SER A 67 8.53 -8.03 -11.06
C SER A 67 9.10 -8.42 -9.69
N LYS A 68 10.17 -9.21 -9.76
CA LYS A 68 11.02 -9.47 -8.58
C LYS A 68 11.61 -8.18 -8.01
N LYS A 69 11.84 -7.16 -8.86
CA LYS A 69 12.36 -5.86 -8.45
C LYS A 69 11.34 -5.12 -7.60
N TYR A 70 10.10 -5.00 -8.06
CA TYR A 70 9.00 -4.37 -7.35
C TYR A 70 8.82 -4.98 -5.95
N ARG A 71 8.61 -6.31 -5.89
CA ARG A 71 8.48 -7.04 -4.61
C ARG A 71 9.64 -6.78 -3.66
N LYS A 72 10.88 -6.80 -4.16
CA LYS A 72 12.09 -6.55 -3.34
C LYS A 72 12.12 -5.11 -2.81
N THR A 73 11.68 -4.14 -3.61
CA THR A 73 11.59 -2.74 -3.23
C THR A 73 10.53 -2.53 -2.16
N CYS A 74 9.29 -2.99 -2.38
CA CYS A 74 8.20 -2.90 -1.40
C CYS A 74 8.60 -3.56 -0.07
N PHE A 75 9.23 -4.74 -0.13
CA PHE A 75 9.69 -5.43 1.07
C PHE A 75 10.69 -4.60 1.87
N LYS A 76 11.67 -3.98 1.21
CA LYS A 76 12.66 -3.11 1.89
C LYS A 76 12.00 -1.88 2.50
N ILE A 77 11.08 -1.24 1.78
CA ILE A 77 10.34 -0.06 2.27
C ILE A 77 9.51 -0.43 3.48
N PHE A 78 8.67 -1.46 3.41
CA PHE A 78 7.85 -1.89 4.54
C PHE A 78 8.69 -2.37 5.72
N LYS A 79 9.83 -3.01 5.48
CA LYS A 79 10.76 -3.40 6.54
C LYS A 79 11.34 -2.18 7.27
N LEU A 80 11.70 -1.12 6.53
CA LEU A 80 12.20 0.14 7.09
C LEU A 80 11.11 0.87 7.88
N MET A 81 9.92 1.02 7.28
CA MET A 81 8.76 1.65 7.92
C MET A 81 8.38 0.93 9.22
N CYS A 82 8.27 -0.40 9.18
CA CYS A 82 7.98 -1.19 10.36
C CYS A 82 9.15 -1.25 11.34
N GLY A 83 10.39 -0.96 10.91
CA GLY A 83 11.58 -1.05 11.77
C GLY A 83 11.88 0.21 12.58
N THR A 84 11.20 1.32 12.29
CA THR A 84 11.52 2.67 12.77
C THR A 84 10.25 3.44 13.16
N SER A 85 10.40 4.66 13.69
CA SER A 85 9.27 5.56 13.92
C SER A 85 8.61 6.05 12.62
N LEU A 86 9.28 5.90 11.47
CA LEU A 86 8.79 6.34 10.17
C LEU A 86 7.46 5.68 9.82
N GLY A 87 7.25 4.39 10.12
CA GLY A 87 5.98 3.73 9.79
C GLY A 87 4.77 4.39 10.44
N LYS A 88 4.90 4.85 11.69
CA LYS A 88 3.83 5.60 12.36
C LYS A 88 3.63 6.96 11.69
N ILE A 89 4.72 7.69 11.43
CA ILE A 89 4.68 9.02 10.80
C ILE A 89 4.04 8.92 9.41
N CYS A 90 4.55 8.06 8.54
CA CYS A 90 4.03 7.86 7.18
C CYS A 90 2.54 7.51 7.18
N ALA A 91 2.10 6.58 8.03
CA ALA A 91 0.69 6.18 8.06
C ALA A 91 -0.22 7.28 8.64
N SER A 92 0.21 8.00 9.68
CA SER A 92 -0.59 9.09 10.25
C SER A 92 -0.62 10.32 9.35
N ASP A 93 0.52 10.67 8.75
CA ASP A 93 0.65 11.81 7.84
C ASP A 93 -0.15 11.56 6.56
N HIS A 94 -0.07 10.34 6.00
CA HIS A 94 -0.94 9.93 4.89
C HIS A 94 -2.42 10.07 5.25
N ALA A 95 -2.86 9.56 6.41
CA ALA A 95 -4.27 9.64 6.82
C ALA A 95 -4.79 11.08 7.01
N ILE A 96 -3.91 12.04 7.31
CA ILE A 96 -4.27 13.45 7.49
C ILE A 96 -4.25 14.21 6.16
N ASN A 97 -3.33 13.89 5.25
CA ASN A 97 -3.12 14.67 4.03
C ASN A 97 -3.81 14.07 2.79
N ALA A 98 -4.13 12.77 2.79
CA ALA A 98 -4.80 12.12 1.67
C ALA A 98 -6.33 12.24 1.74
N THR A 99 -6.88 13.21 2.49
CA THR A 99 -8.33 13.33 2.71
C THR A 99 -9.10 13.49 1.41
N ASP A 100 -8.56 14.24 0.45
CA ASP A 100 -9.23 14.48 -0.83
C ASP A 100 -9.25 13.20 -1.68
N GLU A 101 -8.10 12.52 -1.78
CA GLU A 101 -7.96 11.23 -2.50
C GLU A 101 -8.88 10.16 -1.89
N MET A 102 -8.88 10.04 -0.56
CA MET A 102 -9.70 9.04 0.15
C MET A 102 -11.19 9.40 0.16
N SER A 103 -11.56 10.69 0.13
CA SER A 103 -12.97 11.10 0.05
C SER A 103 -13.53 10.83 -1.35
N ALA A 104 -12.77 11.14 -2.40
CA ALA A 104 -13.14 10.79 -3.77
C ALA A 104 -13.39 9.28 -3.91
N LEU A 105 -12.49 8.45 -3.37
CA LEU A 105 -12.68 7.00 -3.33
C LEU A 105 -13.97 6.55 -2.60
N ASN A 106 -14.36 7.25 -1.54
CA ASN A 106 -15.56 6.91 -0.75
C ASN A 106 -16.87 7.41 -1.38
N GLU A 107 -16.81 8.43 -2.24
CA GLU A 107 -17.97 8.94 -2.97
C GLU A 107 -18.23 8.12 -4.25
N ASP A 108 -17.17 7.66 -4.91
CA ASP A 108 -17.24 6.99 -6.20
C ASP A 108 -17.36 5.44 -6.14
N PHE A 109 -17.05 4.81 -5.00
CA PHE A 109 -17.05 3.35 -4.80
C PHE A 109 -17.74 2.91 -3.49
#